data_AF-A0A3P7LQE3-F1
#
_entry.id   AF-A0A3P7LQE3-F1
#
_cell.length_a   1.000
_cell.length_b   1.000
_cell.length_c   1.000
_cell.angle_alpha   90.00
_cell.angle_beta   90.00
_cell.angle_gamma   90.00
#
_symmetry.space_group_name_H-M   'P 1'
#
loop_
_entity.id
_entity.type
_entity.pdbx_description
1 polymer ?
#
loop_
_entity_poly.entity_id
_entity_poly.type
_entity_poly.pdbx_seq_one_letter_code
_entity_poly.pdbx_strand_id
1 'polypeptide(L)'
;MRCTTCNGYVYKAKKFNSRMEVAEGVDYLGLRHYRFYIRCPTCCAEIIWRTDLESNDYVIESGAKRNFEALKTAEELEAKKAALEEEELQNNPMKLLEKRTNQSKNEMETAEALDDLRELNKRQATLETDEMLLRNIWMEREAEKEAEEKADEELIRAPGFKERSTYTSRNCSISGKLIFRFQPTGSVQAAFEHV
;
A
#
# COMPACT_ATOMS: atom_id res chain seq x y z
N MET A 1 -10.71 -19.56 4.34
CA MET A 1 -11.26 -19.72 5.70
C MET A 1 -10.17 -20.24 6.63
N ARG A 2 -10.31 -19.99 7.92
CA ARG A 2 -9.33 -20.40 8.95
C ARG A 2 -10.02 -21.34 9.94
N CYS A 3 -9.48 -22.53 10.14
CA CYS A 3 -10.00 -23.48 11.11
C CYS A 3 -9.77 -22.95 12.55
N THR A 4 -10.75 -23.12 13.44
CA THR A 4 -10.62 -22.67 14.84
C THR A 4 -9.71 -23.57 15.67
N THR A 5 -9.64 -24.87 15.36
CA THR A 5 -8.89 -25.86 16.15
C THR A 5 -7.40 -25.88 15.83
N CYS A 6 -7.01 -26.06 14.56
CA CYS A 6 -5.60 -26.13 14.16
C CYS A 6 -5.03 -24.83 13.62
N ASN A 7 -5.86 -23.79 13.52
CA ASN A 7 -5.48 -22.51 12.93
C ASN A 7 -5.02 -22.58 11.46
N GLY A 8 -5.16 -23.74 10.81
CA GLY A 8 -4.79 -23.96 9.42
C GLY A 8 -5.71 -23.19 8.48
N TYR A 9 -5.12 -22.66 7.41
CA TYR A 9 -5.85 -21.98 6.35
C TYR A 9 -6.33 -22.98 5.31
N VAL A 10 -7.60 -22.87 4.96
CA VAL A 10 -8.18 -23.52 3.79
C VAL A 10 -8.41 -22.46 2.73
N TYR A 11 -7.67 -22.57 1.64
CA TYR A 11 -7.78 -21.70 0.47
C TYR A 11 -9.11 -21.91 -0.27
N LYS A 12 -9.46 -20.94 -1.12
CA LYS A 12 -10.65 -21.01 -1.97
C LYS A 12 -10.58 -22.23 -2.89
N ALA A 13 -11.72 -22.85 -3.14
CA ALA A 13 -11.89 -23.95 -4.10
C ALA A 13 -11.05 -25.22 -3.82
N LYS A 14 -10.70 -25.50 -2.55
CA LYS A 14 -10.16 -26.82 -2.19
C LYS A 14 -11.26 -27.88 -2.24
N LYS A 15 -11.03 -28.98 -2.97
CA LYS A 15 -11.97 -30.09 -3.11
C LYS A 15 -12.01 -30.93 -1.82
N PHE A 16 -13.21 -31.21 -1.32
CA PHE A 16 -13.45 -32.05 -0.16
C PHE A 16 -14.52 -33.09 -0.46
N ASN A 17 -14.45 -34.22 0.21
CA ASN A 17 -15.59 -35.12 0.34
C ASN A 17 -16.43 -34.61 1.52
N SER A 18 -17.63 -34.11 1.24
CA SER A 18 -18.54 -33.58 2.24
C SER A 18 -19.79 -34.46 2.37
N ARG A 19 -20.36 -34.49 3.59
CA ARG A 19 -21.74 -34.95 3.77
C ARG A 19 -22.68 -33.75 3.64
N MET A 20 -23.85 -33.99 3.06
CA MET A 20 -24.88 -32.99 2.80
C MET A 20 -26.14 -33.38 3.58
N GLU A 21 -26.67 -32.44 4.33
CA GLU A 21 -27.94 -32.58 5.06
C GLU A 21 -28.83 -31.38 4.75
N VAL A 22 -30.14 -31.59 4.84
CA VAL A 22 -31.12 -30.49 4.74
C VAL A 22 -31.15 -29.79 6.09
N ALA A 23 -30.98 -28.47 6.11
CA ALA A 23 -31.06 -27.70 7.34
C ALA A 23 -32.53 -27.58 7.76
N GLU A 24 -32.90 -28.18 8.88
CA GLU A 24 -34.26 -28.08 9.43
C GLU A 24 -34.46 -26.71 10.12
N GLY A 25 -35.57 -26.04 9.84
CA GLY A 25 -36.00 -24.83 10.55
C GLY A 25 -35.56 -23.49 9.94
N VAL A 26 -34.88 -23.50 8.79
CA VAL A 26 -34.54 -22.28 8.04
C VAL A 26 -34.84 -22.52 6.58
N ASP A 27 -35.99 -22.05 6.12
CA ASP A 27 -36.41 -22.06 4.72
C ASP A 27 -36.53 -20.61 4.25
N TYR A 28 -36.01 -20.29 3.06
CA TYR A 28 -36.14 -18.95 2.47
C TYR A 28 -37.16 -19.02 1.34
N LEU A 29 -38.30 -18.35 1.49
CA LEU A 29 -39.37 -18.31 0.49
C LEU A 29 -39.79 -19.70 -0.05
N GLY A 30 -39.69 -20.74 0.80
CA GLY A 30 -40.02 -22.13 0.43
C GLY A 30 -38.87 -22.93 -0.21
N LEU A 31 -37.67 -22.35 -0.31
CA LEU A 31 -36.45 -23.02 -0.73
C LEU A 31 -35.69 -23.52 0.49
N ARG A 32 -35.22 -24.78 0.40
CA ARG A 32 -34.49 -25.45 1.48
C ARG A 32 -33.03 -25.00 1.47
N HIS A 33 -32.49 -24.78 2.66
CA HIS A 33 -31.05 -24.59 2.82
C HIS A 33 -30.35 -25.93 3.06
N TYR A 34 -29.11 -26.01 2.59
CA TYR A 34 -28.27 -27.19 2.76
C TYR A 34 -27.14 -26.90 3.72
N ARG A 35 -26.91 -27.85 4.62
CA ARG A 35 -25.77 -27.88 5.54
C ARG A 35 -24.75 -28.87 5.01
N PHE A 36 -23.52 -28.41 4.89
CA PHE A 36 -22.39 -29.24 4.50
C PHE A 36 -21.43 -29.40 5.66
N TYR A 37 -20.89 -30.61 5.79
CA TYR A 37 -19.87 -30.93 6.77
C TYR A 37 -18.61 -31.36 6.06
N ILE A 38 -17.51 -30.69 6.38
CA ILE A 38 -16.20 -30.94 5.81
C ILE A 38 -15.22 -31.19 6.94
N ARG A 39 -14.32 -32.14 6.75
CA ARG A 39 -13.22 -32.37 7.67
C ARG A 39 -12.01 -31.50 7.31
N CYS A 40 -11.44 -30.84 8.30
CA CYS A 40 -10.17 -30.15 8.14
C CYS A 40 -9.05 -31.15 7.78
N PRO A 41 -8.19 -30.87 6.79
CA PRO A 41 -7.13 -31.81 6.39
C PRO A 41 -6.05 -32.00 7.46
N THR A 42 -5.91 -31.07 8.41
CA THR A 42 -4.83 -31.10 9.42
C THR A 42 -5.29 -31.70 10.74
N CYS A 43 -6.44 -31.27 11.28
CA CYS A 43 -6.92 -31.71 12.60
C CYS A 43 -8.15 -32.63 12.55
N CYS A 44 -8.66 -32.96 11.36
CA CYS A 44 -9.87 -33.77 11.18
C CYS A 44 -11.13 -33.23 11.87
N ALA A 45 -11.10 -32.01 12.43
CA ALA A 45 -12.25 -31.34 13.00
C ALA A 45 -13.30 -31.07 11.92
N GLU A 46 -14.57 -31.22 12.27
CA GLU A 46 -15.69 -30.97 11.38
C GLU A 46 -15.97 -29.46 11.33
N ILE A 47 -16.02 -28.93 10.11
CA ILE A 47 -16.38 -27.55 9.80
C ILE A 47 -17.76 -27.61 9.14
N ILE A 48 -18.68 -26.81 9.67
CA ILE A 48 -20.09 -26.80 9.24
C ILE A 48 -20.39 -25.45 8.63
N TRP A 49 -20.87 -25.47 7.39
CA TRP A 49 -21.43 -24.29 6.76
C TRP A 49 -22.80 -24.58 6.17
N ARG A 50 -23.60 -23.53 6.10
CA ARG A 50 -24.92 -23.49 5.48
C ARG A 50 -24.86 -22.62 4.23
N THR A 51 -25.67 -22.92 3.24
CA THR A 51 -26.01 -21.97 2.16
C THR A 51 -26.99 -20.92 2.69
N ASP A 52 -26.89 -19.67 2.24
CA ASP A 52 -27.88 -18.62 2.48
C ASP A 52 -28.33 -18.04 1.14
N LEU A 53 -29.64 -18.07 0.89
CA LEU A 53 -30.17 -17.71 -0.43
C LEU A 53 -30.40 -16.20 -0.60
N GLU A 54 -30.55 -15.46 0.49
CA GLU A 54 -30.75 -14.01 0.48
C GLU A 54 -29.49 -13.26 0.00
N SER A 55 -28.32 -13.66 0.48
CA SER A 55 -27.03 -13.04 0.17
C SER A 55 -26.25 -13.75 -0.96
N ASN A 56 -26.76 -14.89 -1.47
CA ASN A 56 -26.07 -15.77 -2.41
C ASN A 56 -24.66 -16.19 -1.93
N ASP A 57 -24.51 -16.29 -0.61
CA ASP A 57 -23.26 -16.65 0.06
C ASP A 57 -23.50 -17.89 0.93
N TYR A 58 -22.42 -18.42 1.50
CA TYR A 58 -22.53 -19.41 2.57
C TYR A 58 -22.49 -18.69 3.92
N VAL A 59 -22.86 -19.32 5.03
CA VAL A 59 -22.53 -18.90 6.40
C VAL A 59 -21.92 -20.06 7.16
N ILE A 60 -20.86 -19.76 7.90
CA ILE A 60 -20.19 -20.76 8.74
C ILE A 60 -20.95 -20.81 10.06
N GLU A 61 -21.46 -21.99 10.42
CA GLU A 61 -22.11 -22.22 11.71
C GLU A 61 -21.07 -22.57 12.78
N SER A 62 -20.11 -23.45 12.44
CA SER A 62 -19.10 -23.93 13.40
C SER A 62 -17.81 -24.40 12.75
N GLY A 63 -16.73 -24.47 13.55
CA GLY A 63 -15.44 -25.10 13.19
C GLY A 63 -14.47 -24.23 12.38
N ALA A 64 -14.92 -23.08 11.87
CA ALA A 64 -14.05 -22.14 11.16
C ALA A 64 -14.48 -20.69 11.36
N LYS A 65 -13.56 -19.78 11.07
CA LYS A 65 -13.84 -18.36 10.87
C LYS A 65 -13.60 -18.02 9.41
N ARG A 66 -14.40 -17.09 8.87
CA ARG A 66 -14.07 -16.46 7.59
C ARG A 66 -12.75 -15.70 7.73
N ASN A 67 -12.00 -15.66 6.64
CA ASN A 67 -10.90 -14.71 6.58
C ASN A 67 -11.56 -13.32 6.52
N PHE A 68 -11.09 -12.39 7.34
CA PHE A 68 -11.66 -11.05 7.36
C PHE A 68 -11.50 -10.40 5.99
N GLU A 69 -12.61 -9.96 5.41
CA GLU A 69 -12.64 -9.21 4.16
C GLU A 69 -12.64 -7.72 4.53
N ALA A 70 -11.45 -7.13 4.52
CA ALA A 70 -11.27 -5.71 4.87
C ALA A 70 -12.13 -4.80 3.98
N LEU A 71 -12.22 -5.12 2.69
CA LEU A 71 -13.06 -4.39 1.73
C LEU A 71 -14.54 -4.45 2.11
N LYS A 72 -15.10 -5.65 2.32
CA LYS A 72 -16.51 -5.82 2.69
C LYS A 72 -16.86 -5.07 3.99
N THR A 73 -15.96 -5.12 4.97
CA THR A 73 -16.19 -4.42 6.24
C THR A 73 -16.07 -2.90 6.08
N ALA A 74 -15.16 -2.42 5.23
CA ALA A 74 -15.04 -1.00 4.91
C ALA A 74 -16.30 -0.50 4.18
N GLU A 75 -16.78 -1.24 3.18
CA GLU A 75 -18.01 -0.93 2.43
C GLU A 75 -19.24 -0.90 3.36
N GLU A 76 -19.39 -1.87 4.25
CA GLU A 76 -20.50 -1.89 5.22
C GLU A 76 -20.45 -0.69 6.19
N LEU A 77 -19.25 -0.28 6.61
CA LEU A 77 -19.07 0.90 7.47
C LEU A 77 -19.36 2.20 6.71
N GLU A 78 -18.94 2.29 5.45
CA GLU A 78 -19.21 3.43 4.58
C GLU A 78 -20.71 3.56 4.29
N ALA A 79 -21.37 2.46 3.93
CA ALA A 79 -22.82 2.44 3.71
C ALA A 79 -23.62 2.86 4.96
N LYS A 80 -23.21 2.38 6.14
CA LYS A 80 -23.82 2.79 7.41
C LYS A 80 -23.63 4.28 7.69
N LYS A 81 -22.43 4.82 7.43
CA LYS A 81 -22.16 6.25 7.59
C LYS A 81 -22.98 7.09 6.61
N ALA A 82 -23.06 6.67 5.35
CA ALA A 82 -23.86 7.34 4.32
C ALA A 82 -25.35 7.35 4.69
N ALA A 83 -25.90 6.22 5.13
CA ALA A 83 -27.29 6.15 5.58
C ALA A 83 -27.59 7.07 6.77
N LEU A 84 -26.70 7.11 7.77
CA LEU A 84 -26.84 8.03 8.91
C LEU A 84 -26.78 9.49 8.46
N GLU A 85 -25.87 9.83 7.53
CA GLU A 85 -25.78 11.19 6.99
C GLU A 85 -27.05 11.56 6.22
N GLU A 86 -27.60 10.64 5.41
CA GLU A 86 -28.86 10.84 4.71
C GLU A 86 -30.03 11.06 5.67
N GLU A 87 -30.14 10.27 6.73
CA GLU A 87 -31.15 10.46 7.78
C GLU A 87 -31.03 11.85 8.44
N GLU A 88 -29.81 12.29 8.76
CA GLU A 88 -29.57 13.62 9.32
C GLU A 88 -29.95 14.76 8.37
N LEU A 89 -29.74 14.56 7.06
CA LEU A 89 -30.11 15.52 6.01
C LEU A 89 -31.62 15.59 5.79
N GLN A 90 -32.32 14.45 5.82
CA GLN A 90 -33.78 14.41 5.70
C GLN A 90 -34.46 15.06 6.91
N ASN A 91 -33.89 14.85 8.11
CA ASN A 91 -34.43 15.42 9.33
C ASN A 91 -34.25 16.95 9.42
N ASN A 92 -33.23 17.53 8.75
CA ASN A 92 -32.90 18.95 8.87
C ASN A 92 -32.69 19.65 7.51
N PRO A 93 -33.65 20.45 7.01
CA PRO A 93 -33.53 21.12 5.71
C PRO A 93 -32.39 22.14 5.64
N MET A 94 -31.99 22.74 6.78
CA MET A 94 -30.85 23.66 6.85
C MET A 94 -29.51 22.95 6.60
N LYS A 95 -29.35 21.72 7.10
CA LYS A 95 -28.12 20.93 6.94
C LYS A 95 -27.93 20.50 5.48
N LEU A 96 -29.02 20.21 4.77
CA LEU A 96 -29.01 19.94 3.34
C LEU A 96 -28.51 21.14 2.53
N LEU A 97 -28.99 22.35 2.86
CA LEU A 97 -28.53 23.58 2.22
C LEU A 97 -27.04 23.82 2.49
N GLU A 98 -26.59 23.64 3.73
CA GLU A 98 -25.18 23.78 4.11
C GLU A 98 -24.29 22.81 3.31
N LYS A 99 -24.65 21.52 3.26
CA LYS A 99 -23.91 20.51 2.47
C LYS A 99 -23.83 20.88 1.00
N ARG A 100 -24.93 21.35 0.39
CA ARG A 100 -24.93 21.81 -1.01
C ARG A 100 -23.99 23.00 -1.21
N THR A 101 -24.02 23.99 -0.32
CA THR A 101 -23.14 25.16 -0.43
C THR A 101 -21.67 24.80 -0.23
N ASN A 102 -21.35 23.90 0.71
CA ASN A 102 -19.99 23.43 0.93
C ASN A 102 -19.48 22.58 -0.23
N GLN A 103 -20.34 21.75 -0.83
CA GLN A 103 -20.00 21.01 -2.04
C GLN A 103 -19.66 21.98 -3.19
N SER A 104 -20.50 22.99 -3.45
CA SER A 104 -20.22 23.99 -4.49
C SER A 104 -18.94 24.80 -4.22
N LYS A 105 -18.63 25.10 -2.95
CA LYS A 105 -17.36 25.74 -2.57
C LYS A 105 -16.17 24.85 -2.85
N ASN A 106 -16.20 23.59 -2.42
CA ASN A 106 -15.13 22.63 -2.67
C ASN A 106 -14.91 22.39 -4.18
N GLU A 107 -15.98 22.32 -4.97
CA GLU A 107 -15.90 22.20 -6.43
C GLU A 107 -15.25 23.44 -7.06
N MET A 108 -15.55 24.65 -6.57
CA MET A 108 -14.92 25.88 -7.02
C MET A 108 -13.43 25.93 -6.63
N GLU A 109 -13.09 25.63 -5.37
CA GLU A 109 -11.71 25.63 -4.86
C GLU A 109 -10.84 24.59 -5.57
N THR A 110 -11.40 23.40 -5.85
CA THR A 110 -10.68 22.36 -6.60
C THR A 110 -10.47 22.73 -8.06
N ALA A 111 -11.44 23.39 -8.70
CA ALA A 111 -11.27 23.90 -10.06
C ALA A 111 -10.21 25.00 -10.14
N GLU A 112 -10.21 25.95 -9.20
CA GLU A 112 -9.21 27.02 -9.10
C GLU A 112 -7.81 26.44 -8.88
N ALA A 113 -7.64 25.51 -7.94
CA ALA A 113 -6.35 24.86 -7.69
C ALA A 113 -5.82 24.10 -8.92
N LEU A 114 -6.71 23.48 -9.72
CA LEU A 114 -6.31 22.82 -10.96
C LEU A 114 -5.87 23.81 -12.04
N ASP A 115 -6.53 24.96 -12.14
CA ASP A 115 -6.18 26.00 -13.10
C ASP A 115 -4.87 26.69 -12.73
N ASP A 116 -4.61 26.93 -11.44
CA ASP A 116 -3.32 27.41 -10.94
C ASP A 116 -2.19 26.45 -11.30
N LEU A 117 -2.37 25.14 -11.06
CA LEU A 117 -1.38 24.12 -11.43
C LEU A 117 -1.15 24.06 -12.93
N ARG A 118 -2.22 24.18 -13.73
CA ARG A 118 -2.11 24.24 -15.20
C ARG A 118 -1.35 25.48 -15.64
N GLU A 119 -1.57 26.63 -15.01
CA GLU A 119 -0.85 27.86 -15.34
C GLU A 119 0.63 27.74 -14.99
N LEU A 120 0.97 27.20 -13.81
CA LEU A 120 2.35 26.93 -13.41
C LEU A 120 3.03 25.98 -14.40
N ASN A 121 2.37 24.89 -14.78
CA ASN A 121 2.88 23.94 -15.76
C ASN A 121 3.11 24.59 -17.13
N LYS A 122 2.18 25.45 -17.60
CA LYS A 122 2.36 26.20 -18.86
C LYS A 122 3.58 27.13 -18.79
N ARG A 123 3.77 27.86 -17.69
CA ARG A 123 4.94 28.72 -17.48
C ARG A 123 6.23 27.90 -17.47
N GLN A 124 6.26 26.79 -16.74
CA GLN A 124 7.42 25.89 -16.67
C GLN A 124 7.75 25.25 -18.02
N ALA A 125 6.76 24.88 -18.83
CA ALA A 125 6.97 24.32 -20.16
C ALA A 125 7.65 25.29 -21.15
N THR A 126 7.53 26.60 -20.94
CA THR A 126 8.24 27.61 -21.75
C THR A 126 9.67 27.87 -21.29
N LEU A 127 10.01 27.51 -20.06
CA LEU A 127 11.38 27.56 -19.58
C LEU A 127 12.09 26.30 -20.04
N GLU A 128 13.22 26.44 -20.73
CA GLU A 128 14.07 25.31 -21.09
C GLU A 128 14.78 24.80 -19.83
N THR A 129 14.01 24.06 -19.02
CA THR A 129 14.45 23.54 -17.71
C THR A 129 15.70 22.68 -17.85
N ASP A 130 15.81 21.96 -18.97
CA ASP A 130 16.93 21.07 -19.26
C ASP A 130 18.22 21.86 -19.48
N GLU A 131 18.18 23.00 -20.18
CA GLU A 131 19.36 23.85 -20.38
C GLU A 131 19.83 24.52 -19.09
N MET A 132 18.89 25.00 -18.25
CA MET A 132 19.23 25.58 -16.96
C MET A 132 19.82 24.55 -15.99
N LEU A 133 19.25 23.33 -15.97
CA LEU A 133 19.78 22.21 -15.20
C LEU A 133 21.17 21.81 -15.69
N LEU A 134 21.36 21.66 -17.01
CA LEU A 134 22.66 21.35 -17.59
C LEU A 134 23.67 22.42 -17.19
N ARG A 135 23.34 23.71 -17.34
CA ARG A 135 24.23 24.81 -16.97
C ARG A 135 24.64 24.77 -15.50
N ASN A 136 23.70 24.50 -14.59
CA ASN A 136 24.01 24.39 -13.16
C ASN A 136 24.95 23.19 -12.88
N ILE A 137 24.72 22.04 -13.51
CA ILE A 137 25.59 20.85 -13.40
C ILE A 137 27.00 21.13 -13.94
N TRP A 138 27.11 21.87 -15.05
CA TRP A 138 28.40 22.27 -15.60
C TRP A 138 29.17 23.18 -14.63
N MET A 139 28.50 24.19 -14.07
CA MET A 139 29.09 25.11 -13.09
C MET A 139 29.54 24.38 -11.82
N GLU A 140 28.75 23.44 -11.31
CA GLU A 140 29.11 22.61 -10.15
C GLU A 140 30.35 21.75 -10.43
N ARG A 141 30.40 21.08 -11.58
CA ARG A 141 31.58 20.29 -11.98
C ARG A 141 32.83 21.14 -12.18
N GLU A 142 32.71 22.35 -12.71
CA GLU A 142 33.84 23.26 -12.84
C GLU A 142 34.34 23.74 -11.48
N ALA A 143 33.45 24.07 -10.56
CA ALA A 143 33.80 24.44 -9.19
C ALA A 143 34.47 23.30 -8.41
N GLU A 144 34.00 22.05 -8.59
CA GLU A 144 34.63 20.86 -8.02
C GLU A 144 36.04 20.66 -8.57
N LYS A 145 36.24 20.77 -9.89
CA LYS A 145 37.57 20.68 -10.51
C LYS A 145 38.51 21.78 -10.02
N GLU A 146 38.05 23.02 -9.92
CA GLU A 146 38.87 24.13 -9.44
C GLU A 146 39.24 23.94 -7.94
N ALA A 147 38.37 23.31 -7.15
CA ALA A 147 38.67 22.95 -5.77
C ALA A 147 39.68 21.79 -5.67
N GLU A 148 39.56 20.78 -6.55
CA GLU A 148 40.55 19.70 -6.67
C GLU A 148 41.92 20.23 -7.11
N GLU A 149 41.96 21.09 -8.13
CA GLU A 149 43.21 21.73 -8.60
C GLU A 149 43.85 22.60 -7.51
N LYS A 150 43.06 23.37 -6.73
CA LYS A 150 43.57 24.11 -5.57
C LYS A 150 44.12 23.20 -4.49
N ALA A 151 43.44 22.08 -4.21
CA ALA A 151 43.91 21.10 -3.24
C ALA A 151 45.23 20.45 -3.69
N ASP A 152 45.37 20.14 -4.98
CA ASP A 152 46.59 19.61 -5.59
C ASP A 152 47.73 20.64 -5.61
N GLU A 153 47.44 21.91 -5.94
CA GLU A 153 48.41 23.02 -5.88
C GLU A 153 48.90 23.28 -4.44
N GLU A 154 48.01 23.22 -3.45
CA GLU A 154 48.38 23.30 -2.04
C GLU A 154 49.24 22.09 -1.61
N LEU A 155 48.95 20.90 -2.13
CA LEU A 155 49.75 19.69 -1.91
C LEU A 155 51.16 19.82 -2.51
N ILE A 156 51.29 20.43 -3.70
CA ILE A 156 52.57 20.68 -4.38
C ILE A 156 53.36 21.82 -3.71
N ARG A 157 52.66 22.86 -3.21
CA ARG A 157 53.28 24.03 -2.55
C ARG A 157 53.80 23.72 -1.15
N ALA A 158 53.28 22.69 -0.49
CA ALA A 158 53.81 22.22 0.79
C ALA A 158 55.23 21.62 0.61
N PRO A 159 56.28 22.14 1.28
CA PRO A 159 57.61 21.57 1.17
C PRO A 159 57.67 20.30 2.04
N GLY A 160 57.49 19.12 1.41
CA GLY A 160 57.37 17.88 2.17
C GLY A 160 57.42 16.57 1.39
N PHE A 161 58.03 16.51 0.19
CA PHE A 161 58.34 15.23 -0.45
C PHE A 161 59.51 14.55 0.29
N LYS A 162 59.19 13.74 1.30
CA LYS A 162 60.11 12.75 1.88
C LYS A 162 59.56 11.36 1.60
N GLU A 163 60.23 10.66 0.70
CA GLU A 163 60.09 9.23 0.50
C GLU A 163 60.18 8.49 1.84
N ARG A 164 59.20 7.63 2.10
CA ARG A 164 59.36 6.55 3.07
C ARG A 164 58.79 5.28 2.46
N SER A 165 59.64 4.64 1.65
CA SER A 165 59.56 3.19 1.46
C SER A 165 59.99 2.53 2.78
N THR A 166 59.20 1.57 3.28
CA THR A 166 59.62 0.28 3.86
C THR A 166 58.44 -0.42 4.54
N TYR A 167 57.90 -1.39 3.80
CA TYR A 167 57.45 -2.72 4.21
C TYR A 167 57.61 -3.12 5.69
N THR A 168 56.53 -3.54 6.38
CA THR A 168 56.35 -4.92 6.92
C THR A 168 55.08 -5.11 7.79
N SER A 169 54.20 -5.99 7.32
CA SER A 169 53.57 -7.14 8.01
C SER A 169 53.13 -7.09 9.50
N ARG A 170 51.82 -7.39 9.71
CA ARG A 170 51.21 -8.44 10.57
C ARG A 170 50.06 -7.96 11.50
N ASN A 171 48.85 -8.34 11.08
CA ASN A 171 47.78 -9.06 11.80
C ASN A 171 47.36 -8.66 13.23
N CYS A 172 46.05 -8.37 13.36
CA CYS A 172 44.97 -9.12 14.05
C CYS A 172 43.99 -8.09 14.65
N SER A 173 42.67 -8.07 14.42
CA SER A 173 41.71 -9.15 14.56
C SER A 173 40.30 -8.72 14.07
N ILE A 174 39.58 -9.68 13.47
CA ILE A 174 38.13 -9.97 13.58
C ILE A 174 37.13 -8.80 13.39
N SER A 175 36.45 -8.77 12.24
CA SER A 175 35.02 -9.13 12.06
C SER A 175 34.45 -8.52 10.76
N GLY A 176 33.50 -9.25 10.17
CA GLY A 176 33.12 -9.18 8.76
C GLY A 176 32.58 -7.86 8.23
N LYS A 177 32.70 -7.67 6.90
CA LYS A 177 31.85 -6.76 6.16
C LYS A 177 31.34 -7.43 4.89
N LEU A 178 30.00 -7.49 4.87
CA LEU A 178 29.16 -7.84 3.75
C LEU A 178 29.55 -7.06 2.50
N ILE A 179 29.51 -7.77 1.38
CA ILE A 179 29.46 -7.21 0.03
C ILE A 179 28.16 -6.41 -0.10
N PHE A 180 28.25 -5.12 -0.43
CA PHE A 180 27.14 -4.42 -1.08
C PHE A 180 27.60 -3.77 -2.38
N ARG A 181 26.99 -4.29 -3.43
CA ARG A 181 27.04 -3.91 -4.83
C ARG A 181 26.02 -2.79 -5.02
N PHE A 182 26.45 -1.58 -5.36
CA PHE A 182 25.53 -0.53 -5.79
C PHE A 182 25.43 -0.59 -7.31
N GLN A 183 24.31 -1.12 -7.80
CA GLN A 183 23.91 -0.93 -9.19
C GLN A 183 22.99 0.31 -9.29
N PRO A 184 23.03 1.03 -10.41
CA PRO A 184 22.15 2.16 -10.69
C PRO A 184 20.84 1.62 -11.25
N THR A 185 19.70 2.12 -10.76
CA THR A 185 18.43 1.95 -11.48
C THR A 185 17.58 3.20 -11.28
N GLY A 186 17.22 3.82 -12.40
CA GLY A 186 16.04 4.66 -12.47
C GLY A 186 14.74 3.83 -12.43
N SER A 187 13.65 4.57 -12.61
CA SER A 187 12.25 4.17 -12.79
C SER A 187 11.36 4.03 -11.53
N VAL A 188 10.57 5.09 -11.34
CA VAL A 188 9.10 5.12 -11.24
C VAL A 188 8.41 3.85 -10.73
N GLN A 189 7.81 3.93 -9.53
CA GLN A 189 6.37 3.72 -9.28
C GLN A 189 6.09 3.86 -7.79
N ALA A 190 5.35 4.90 -7.42
CA ALA A 190 4.77 5.04 -6.09
C ALA A 190 3.55 4.10 -6.01
N ALA A 191 3.67 3.01 -5.26
CA ALA A 191 2.54 2.26 -4.74
C ALA A 191 2.55 2.43 -3.22
N PHE A 192 1.58 3.19 -2.74
CA PHE A 192 1.26 3.33 -1.32
C PHE A 192 0.46 2.08 -0.90
N GLU A 193 1.00 1.27 -0.01
CA GLU A 193 0.21 0.38 0.85
C GLU A 193 0.48 0.76 2.30
N HIS A 194 -0.55 1.34 2.93
CA HIS A 194 -0.67 1.47 4.37
C HIS A 194 -1.04 0.12 4.99
N VAL A 195 -0.55 -0.05 6.23
CA VAL A 195 -0.90 -1.05 7.25
C VAL A 195 -2.40 -1.27 7.38
#